data_AF-A0AAV5WIX9-F1
#
_entry.id   AF-A0AAV5WIX9-F1
#
_cell.length_a   1.000
_cell.length_b   1.000
_cell.length_c   1.000
_cell.angle_alpha   90.00
_cell.angle_beta   90.00
_cell.angle_gamma   90.00
#
_symmetry.space_group_name_H-M   'P 1'
#
loop_
_entity.id
_entity.type
_entity.pdbx_description
1 polymer ?
#
loop_
_entity_poly.entity_id
_entity_poly.type
_entity_poly.pdbx_seq_one_letter_code
_entity_poly.pdbx_strand_id
1 'polypeptide(L)'
;MAKSREPELTQLGRLVAHLPLDPQLARLLLFGYALRCFNPIVNLVAILSEIHVVTLAVGDEKQAAQSARDSFAHRDFSDHLMILRAFTAYSACGNNEPALTKLCKDKYLSGNTLRMVHGIR
;
A
#
# COMPACT_ATOMS: atom_id res chain seq x y z
N MET A 1 44.12 11.32 -14.06
CA MET A 1 42.85 10.62 -13.78
C MET A 1 42.27 11.19 -12.49
N ALA A 2 41.18 11.95 -12.55
CA ALA A 2 40.53 12.45 -11.34
C ALA A 2 39.86 11.27 -10.61
N LYS A 3 40.29 10.97 -9.39
CA LYS A 3 39.68 9.95 -8.54
C LYS A 3 38.33 10.51 -8.08
N SER A 4 37.24 9.99 -8.64
CA SER A 4 35.88 10.36 -8.24
C SER A 4 35.76 10.16 -6.72
N ARG A 5 35.39 11.21 -5.98
CA ARG A 5 35.08 11.11 -4.54
C ARG A 5 33.95 10.10 -4.38
N GLU A 6 34.13 9.10 -3.51
CA GLU A 6 33.04 8.18 -3.17
C GLU A 6 31.90 8.97 -2.49
N PRO A 7 30.64 8.68 -2.83
CA PRO A 7 29.51 9.37 -2.25
C PRO A 7 29.33 8.97 -0.78
N GLU A 8 29.31 9.95 0.12
CA GLU A 8 29.06 9.74 1.54
C GLU A 8 27.56 9.61 1.84
N LEU A 9 27.22 8.74 2.80
CA LEU A 9 25.85 8.60 3.28
C LEU A 9 25.36 9.86 3.99
N THR A 10 24.18 10.33 3.62
CA THR A 10 23.49 11.41 4.31
C THR A 10 22.98 10.95 5.68
N GLN A 11 22.60 11.89 6.56
CA GLN A 11 21.97 11.54 7.85
C GLN A 11 20.67 10.75 7.65
N LEU A 12 19.82 11.17 6.70
CA LEU A 12 18.63 10.42 6.33
C LEU A 12 18.98 9.03 5.78
N GLY A 13 20.00 8.93 4.93
CA GLY A 13 20.48 7.66 4.40
C GLY A 13 20.94 6.70 5.49
N ARG A 14 21.61 7.22 6.53
CA ARG A 14 21.94 6.42 7.73
C ARG A 14 20.67 5.89 8.42
N LEU A 15 19.65 6.72 8.65
CA LEU A 15 18.39 6.26 9.26
C LEU A 15 17.69 5.20 8.41
N VAL A 16 17.59 5.43 7.11
CA VAL A 16 17.00 4.48 6.15
C VAL A 16 17.73 3.14 6.16
N ALA A 17 19.07 3.15 6.24
CA ALA A 17 19.89 1.94 6.27
C ALA A 17 19.69 1.06 7.51
N HIS A 18 19.07 1.57 8.58
CA HIS A 18 18.75 0.78 9.77
C HIS A 18 17.39 0.07 9.69
N LEU A 19 16.57 0.35 8.67
CA LEU A 19 15.24 -0.23 8.50
C LEU A 19 15.30 -1.44 7.55
N PRO A 20 14.63 -2.56 7.87
CA PRO A 20 14.55 -3.74 7.00
C PRO A 20 13.49 -3.54 5.90
N LEU A 21 13.58 -2.43 5.18
CA LEU A 21 12.64 -2.01 4.13
C LEU A 21 13.43 -1.49 2.93
N ASP A 22 12.81 -1.53 1.76
CA ASP A 22 13.36 -0.84 0.60
C ASP A 22 13.58 0.65 0.92
N PRO A 23 14.68 1.27 0.44
CA PRO A 23 15.04 2.64 0.82
C PRO A 23 13.92 3.67 0.57
N GLN A 24 13.10 3.45 -0.45
CA GLN A 24 11.95 4.30 -0.78
C GLN A 24 10.82 4.17 0.26
N LEU A 25 10.50 2.94 0.69
CA LEU A 25 9.47 2.67 1.69
C LEU A 25 9.91 3.07 3.10
N ALA A 26 11.18 2.82 3.44
CA ALA A 26 11.81 3.30 4.66
C ALA A 26 11.72 4.84 4.76
N ARG A 27 12.07 5.54 3.67
CA ARG A 27 11.95 7.00 3.60
C ARG A 27 10.50 7.45 3.76
N LEU A 28 9.56 6.82 3.05
CA LEU A 28 8.13 7.11 3.17
C LEU A 28 7.64 6.98 4.62
N LEU A 29 8.00 5.89 5.30
CA LEU A 29 7.64 5.62 6.68
C LEU A 29 8.19 6.70 7.65
N LEU A 30 9.46 7.07 7.49
CA LEU A 30 10.10 8.12 8.29
C LEU A 30 9.41 9.48 8.12
N PHE A 31 9.05 9.84 6.87
CA PHE A 31 8.30 11.07 6.62
C PHE A 31 6.86 10.99 7.17
N GLY A 32 6.21 9.83 7.12
CA GLY A 32 4.90 9.63 7.74
C GLY A 32 4.93 9.90 9.25
N TYR A 33 5.99 9.48 9.93
CA TYR A 33 6.21 9.80 11.34
C TYR A 33 6.44 11.30 11.55
N ALA A 34 7.36 11.91 10.81
CA ALA A 34 7.71 13.33 10.94
C ALA A 34 6.52 14.27 10.65
N LEU A 35 5.68 13.91 9.67
CA LEU A 35 4.50 14.68 9.26
C LEU A 35 3.23 14.31 10.04
N ARG A 36 3.34 13.50 11.10
CA ARG A 36 2.21 13.09 11.97
C ARG A 36 1.08 12.34 11.25
N CYS A 37 1.39 11.67 10.13
CA CYS A 37 0.45 10.84 9.37
C CYS A 37 0.89 9.36 9.36
N PHE A 38 1.44 8.88 10.48
CA PHE A 38 2.04 7.54 10.57
C PHE A 38 1.05 6.40 10.29
N ASN A 39 -0.17 6.47 10.83
CA ASN A 39 -1.18 5.40 10.68
C ASN A 39 -1.56 5.11 9.21
N PRO A 40 -1.92 6.09 8.35
CA PRO A 40 -2.16 5.81 6.94
C PRO A 40 -0.88 5.39 6.20
N ILE A 41 0.28 5.92 6.59
CA ILE A 41 1.54 5.60 5.92
C ILE A 41 2.03 4.18 6.23
N VAL A 42 1.90 3.68 7.46
CA VAL A 42 2.29 2.30 7.79
C VAL A 42 1.42 1.29 7.04
N ASN A 43 0.11 1.56 6.91
CA ASN A 43 -0.78 0.77 6.07
C ASN A 43 -0.32 0.81 4.60
N LEU A 44 -0.02 2.00 4.06
CA LEU A 44 0.41 2.15 2.68
C LEU A 44 1.75 1.45 2.42
N VAL A 45 2.71 1.55 3.34
CA VAL A 45 3.99 0.84 3.25
C VAL A 45 3.76 -0.68 3.24
N ALA A 46 2.94 -1.21 4.14
CA ALA A 46 2.63 -2.64 4.15
C ALA A 46 1.95 -3.12 2.84
N ILE A 47 1.03 -2.31 2.29
CA ILE A 47 0.39 -2.59 1.00
C ILE A 47 1.41 -2.57 -0.15
N LEU A 48 2.32 -1.60 -0.17
CA LEU A 48 3.30 -1.44 -1.23
C LEU A 48 4.45 -2.44 -1.17
N SER A 49 4.71 -3.01 0.02
CA SER A 49 5.64 -4.14 0.19
C SER A 49 5.13 -5.43 -0.44
N GLU A 50 3.81 -5.55 -0.64
CA GLU A 50 3.17 -6.74 -1.19
C GLU A 50 2.76 -6.56 -2.65
N ILE A 51 2.89 -7.63 -3.43
CA ILE A 51 2.54 -7.62 -4.85
C ILE A 51 1.08 -8.10 -5.01
N HIS A 52 0.33 -7.49 -5.94
CA HIS A 52 -1.00 -7.93 -6.38
C HIS A 52 -2.15 -7.83 -5.36
N VAL A 53 -2.23 -6.73 -4.60
CA VAL A 53 -3.40 -6.45 -3.73
C VAL A 53 -4.71 -6.32 -4.52
N VAL A 54 -4.61 -5.86 -5.76
CA VAL A 54 -5.72 -5.72 -6.70
C VAL A 54 -5.72 -6.89 -7.69
N THR A 55 -6.87 -7.52 -7.87
CA THR A 55 -7.08 -8.58 -8.86
C THR A 55 -7.24 -7.98 -10.25
N LEU A 56 -6.48 -8.49 -11.22
CA LEU A 56 -6.59 -8.09 -12.61
C LEU A 56 -7.78 -8.81 -13.27
N ALA A 57 -8.82 -8.04 -13.63
CA ALA A 57 -9.93 -8.53 -14.44
C ALA A 57 -9.56 -8.49 -15.94
N VAL A 58 -10.06 -9.47 -16.70
CA VAL A 58 -9.79 -9.65 -18.14
C VAL A 58 -11.09 -9.57 -18.93
N GLY A 59 -11.02 -9.12 -20.19
CA GLY A 59 -12.17 -9.05 -21.08
C GLY A 59 -13.22 -8.05 -20.60
N ASP A 60 -14.49 -8.45 -20.65
CA ASP A 60 -15.65 -7.59 -20.38
C ASP A 60 -15.72 -7.10 -18.93
N GLU A 61 -15.10 -7.82 -17.99
CA GLU A 61 -15.08 -7.43 -16.57
C GLU A 61 -14.08 -6.30 -16.27
N LYS A 62 -13.18 -5.96 -17.21
CA LYS A 62 -12.15 -4.93 -16.98
C LYS A 62 -12.76 -3.57 -16.62
N GLN A 63 -13.84 -3.17 -17.29
CA GLN A 63 -14.50 -1.90 -17.03
C GLN A 63 -15.24 -1.91 -15.68
N ALA A 64 -15.91 -3.02 -15.35
CA ALA A 64 -16.56 -3.20 -14.06
C ALA A 64 -15.53 -3.16 -12.91
N ALA A 65 -14.38 -3.82 -13.07
CA ALA A 65 -13.31 -3.82 -12.08
C ALA A 65 -12.65 -2.45 -11.92
N GLN A 66 -12.50 -1.68 -13.00
CA GLN A 66 -12.03 -0.30 -12.89
C GLN A 66 -13.05 0.55 -12.11
N SER A 67 -14.33 0.52 -12.49
CA SER A 67 -15.39 1.26 -11.81
C SER A 67 -15.52 0.88 -10.32
N ALA A 68 -15.35 -0.39 -9.99
CA ALA A 68 -15.39 -0.88 -8.61
C ALA A 68 -14.24 -0.30 -7.78
N ARG A 69 -13.05 -0.17 -8.36
CA ARG A 69 -11.87 0.45 -7.71
C ARG A 69 -11.99 1.96 -7.62
N ASP A 70 -12.48 2.61 -8.67
CA ASP A 70 -12.71 4.06 -8.71
C ASP A 70 -13.66 4.52 -7.61
N SER A 71 -14.56 3.64 -7.14
CA SER A 71 -15.43 3.92 -6.00
C SER A 71 -14.66 4.24 -4.70
N PHE A 72 -13.41 3.76 -4.54
CA PHE A 72 -12.52 4.12 -3.43
C PHE A 72 -11.65 5.35 -3.72
N ALA A 73 -11.39 5.67 -4.99
CA ALA A 73 -10.57 6.81 -5.38
C ALA A 73 -11.24 8.16 -5.05
N HIS A 74 -12.58 8.19 -4.98
CA HIS A 74 -13.37 9.42 -4.84
C HIS A 74 -12.88 10.51 -5.83
N ARG A 75 -12.66 11.76 -5.38
CA ARG A 75 -12.21 12.89 -6.22
C ARG A 75 -10.73 13.24 -6.02
N ASP A 76 -9.96 12.35 -5.41
CA ASP A 76 -8.56 12.63 -5.03
C ASP A 76 -7.55 12.22 -6.11
N PHE A 77 -8.00 11.53 -7.17
CA PHE A 77 -7.18 11.13 -8.33
C PHE A 77 -5.84 10.47 -7.94
N SER A 78 -5.85 9.62 -6.91
CA SER A 78 -4.65 8.98 -6.37
C SER A 78 -4.87 7.49 -6.14
N ASP A 79 -4.08 6.67 -6.84
CA ASP A 79 -4.10 5.22 -6.70
C ASP A 79 -3.64 4.78 -5.30
N HIS A 80 -2.66 5.47 -4.71
CA HIS A 80 -2.21 5.21 -3.35
C HIS A 80 -3.32 5.46 -2.31
N LEU A 81 -4.14 6.51 -2.49
CA LEU A 81 -5.29 6.75 -1.61
C LEU A 81 -6.42 5.74 -1.86
N MET A 82 -6.65 5.39 -3.11
CA MET A 82 -7.64 4.39 -3.52
C MET A 82 -7.35 3.03 -2.85
N ILE A 83 -6.12 2.53 -2.94
CA ILE A 83 -5.73 1.25 -2.34
C ILE A 83 -5.71 1.29 -0.81
N LEU A 84 -5.29 2.42 -0.23
CA LEU A 84 -5.30 2.63 1.21
C LEU A 84 -6.73 2.59 1.77
N ARG A 85 -7.70 3.19 1.07
CA ARG A 85 -9.12 3.15 1.43
C ARG A 85 -9.71 1.76 1.28
N ALA A 86 -9.36 1.05 0.21
CA ALA A 86 -9.75 -0.34 0.03
C ALA A 86 -9.28 -1.21 1.20
N PHE A 87 -8.02 -1.07 1.61
CA PHE A 87 -7.46 -1.79 2.77
C PHE A 87 -8.10 -1.35 4.10
N THR A 88 -8.42 -0.07 4.25
CA THR A 88 -9.12 0.44 5.44
C THR A 88 -10.52 -0.16 5.54
N ALA A 89 -11.26 -0.25 4.42
CA ALA A 89 -12.55 -0.91 4.36
C ALA A 89 -12.46 -2.42 4.68
N TYR A 90 -11.42 -3.09 4.16
CA TYR A 90 -11.13 -4.49 4.49
C TYR A 90 -10.87 -4.68 6.00
N SER A 91 -10.01 -3.84 6.58
CA SER A 91 -9.68 -3.89 8.01
C SER A 91 -10.89 -3.63 8.91
N ALA A 92 -11.82 -2.77 8.46
CA ALA A 92 -13.05 -2.46 9.18
C ALA A 92 -14.04 -3.64 9.24
N CYS A 93 -13.93 -4.63 8.34
CA CYS A 93 -14.73 -5.86 8.42
C CYS A 93 -14.30 -6.79 9.57
N GLY A 94 -13.13 -6.56 10.19
CA GLY A 94 -12.61 -7.37 11.29
C GLY A 94 -12.50 -8.85 10.91
N ASN A 95 -12.95 -9.75 11.80
CA ASN A 95 -12.90 -11.21 11.58
C ASN A 95 -14.16 -11.78 10.90
N ASN A 96 -15.02 -10.92 10.32
CA ASN A 96 -16.23 -11.37 9.64
C ASN A 96 -15.90 -11.90 8.24
N GLU A 97 -15.53 -13.19 8.17
CA GLU A 97 -15.14 -13.88 6.93
C GLU A 97 -16.16 -13.75 5.78
N PRO A 98 -17.49 -13.87 6.00
CA PRO A 98 -18.48 -13.57 4.98
C PRO A 98 -18.38 -12.15 4.41
N ALA A 99 -18.21 -11.15 5.26
CA ALA A 99 -18.09 -9.75 4.85
C ALA A 99 -16.77 -9.49 4.09
N LEU A 100 -15.66 -10.06 4.58
CA LEU A 100 -14.34 -9.97 3.92
C LEU A 100 -14.39 -10.59 2.51
N THR A 101 -14.94 -11.80 2.40
CA THR A 101 -15.06 -12.51 1.13
C THR A 101 -15.92 -11.74 0.14
N LYS A 102 -17.05 -11.19 0.61
CA LYS A 102 -17.94 -10.36 -0.21
C LYS A 102 -17.22 -9.10 -0.71
N LEU A 103 -16.56 -8.37 0.19
CA LEU A 103 -15.83 -7.15 -0.17
C LEU A 103 -14.73 -7.43 -1.21
N CYS A 104 -13.96 -8.50 -1.03
CA CYS A 104 -12.87 -8.85 -1.95
C CYS A 104 -13.40 -9.19 -3.35
N LYS A 105 -14.53 -9.91 -3.42
CA LYS A 105 -15.19 -10.21 -4.70
C LYS A 105 -15.75 -8.96 -5.36
N ASP A 106 -16.55 -8.18 -4.64
CA ASP A 106 -17.24 -7.00 -5.17
C ASP A 106 -16.27 -5.91 -5.65
N LYS A 107 -15.07 -5.86 -5.05
CA LYS A 107 -14.07 -4.83 -5.30
C LYS A 107 -12.83 -5.31 -6.06
N TYR A 108 -12.84 -6.55 -6.54
CA TYR A 108 -11.71 -7.14 -7.28
C TYR A 108 -10.39 -7.03 -6.50
N LEU A 109 -10.40 -7.44 -5.23
CA LEU A 109 -9.24 -7.43 -4.35
C LEU A 109 -8.79 -8.86 -4.02
N SER A 110 -7.50 -9.05 -3.80
CA SER A 110 -6.94 -10.32 -3.35
C SER A 110 -7.09 -10.44 -1.83
N GLY A 111 -8.05 -11.26 -1.38
CA GLY A 111 -8.28 -11.49 0.05
C GLY A 111 -7.08 -12.14 0.76
N ASN A 112 -6.32 -12.99 0.06
CA ASN A 112 -5.12 -13.62 0.61
C ASN A 112 -3.99 -12.60 0.83
N THR A 113 -3.76 -11.74 -0.17
CA THR A 113 -2.75 -10.67 -0.07
C THR A 113 -3.15 -9.67 1.01
N LEU A 114 -4.42 -9.24 1.07
CA LEU A 114 -4.89 -8.31 2.10
C LEU A 114 -4.75 -8.88 3.52
N ARG A 115 -4.99 -10.19 3.70
CA ARG A 115 -4.77 -10.86 4.99
C ARG A 115 -3.28 -10.87 5.37
N MET A 116 -2.39 -11.08 4.41
CA MET A 116 -0.94 -11.00 4.61
C MET A 116 -0.50 -9.58 4.99
N VAL A 117 -0.93 -8.57 4.23
CA VAL A 117 -0.68 -7.15 4.51
C VAL A 117 -1.13 -6.77 5.92
N HIS A 118 -2.32 -7.23 6.34
CA HIS A 118 -2.84 -6.99 7.68
C HIS A 118 -1.98 -7.65 8.79
N GLY A 119 -1.28 -8.74 8.48
CA GLY A 119 -0.35 -9.39 9.42
C GLY A 119 1.04 -8.75 9.48
N ILE A 120 1.46 -8.04 8.43
CA ILE A 120 2.77 -7.35 8.35
C ILE A 120 2.75 -6.03 9.12
N ARG A 121 1.60 -5.35 9.15
CA ARG A 121 1.41 -4.07 9.86
C ARG A 121 1.58 -4.22 11.37
#